data_AF-A0A1J5RND4-F1
#
_entry.id   AF-A0A1J5RND4-F1
#
_cell.length_a   1.000
_cell.length_b   1.000
_cell.length_c   1.000
_cell.angle_alpha   90.00
_cell.angle_beta   90.00
_cell.angle_gamma   90.00
#
_symmetry.space_group_name_H-M   'P 1'
#
loop_
_entity.id
_entity.type
_entity.pdbx_description
1 polymer ?
#
loop_
_entity_poly.entity_id
_entity_poly.type
_entity_poly.pdbx_seq_one_letter_code
_entity_poly.pdbx_strand_id
1 'polypeptide(L)'
;MLGQFIFHTCNHAGLNLKALLRNSVRSGSLSERELNNGDMHVSLKAFHEGNVVFDAIDFCTIRSGDHVEITEKNCPILADDKREFLLVAQCKRDEGDQYFPQEHQVIYSKKGDSRTTSLVYDQLPVLGAKAKPILLLAPKVWVSKDVNTFISFANGDESHTDRVVATAWKIDLLAQDGSILRTLELDLKLNDVYLLDVKSALSGIIEPTEQLQMINVVARGESVSCVILTFVQNQKTGALALEHSLSPHYYMNGDFNRVRKEAFLFAE
;
A
#
# COMPACT_ATOMS: atom_id res chain seq x y z
N MET A 1 9.97 -18.85 -4.47
CA MET A 1 9.59 -17.45 -4.19
C MET A 1 8.23 -17.08 -4.78
N LEU A 2 7.19 -17.11 -3.95
CA LEU A 2 5.85 -16.65 -4.33
C LEU A 2 5.82 -15.11 -4.50
N GLY A 3 4.83 -14.61 -5.24
CA GLY A 3 4.50 -13.19 -5.27
C GLY A 3 3.40 -12.86 -4.27
N GLN A 4 3.41 -11.65 -3.72
CA GLN A 4 2.35 -11.14 -2.86
C GLN A 4 1.88 -9.76 -3.33
N PHE A 5 0.57 -9.56 -3.34
CA PHE A 5 -0.06 -8.27 -3.58
C PHE A 5 -0.67 -7.78 -2.28
N ILE A 6 -0.14 -6.68 -1.77
CA ILE A 6 -0.56 -6.09 -0.49
C ILE A 6 -1.44 -4.89 -0.79
N PHE A 7 -2.66 -4.89 -0.27
CA PHE A 7 -3.63 -3.81 -0.42
C PHE A 7 -4.48 -3.73 0.85
N HIS A 8 -5.24 -2.66 1.06
CA HIS A 8 -5.89 -2.43 2.34
C HIS A 8 -7.16 -1.60 2.21
N THR A 9 -8.03 -1.71 3.21
CA THR A 9 -9.19 -0.81 3.31
C THR A 9 -8.75 0.57 3.79
N CYS A 10 -9.57 1.57 3.48
CA CYS A 10 -9.44 2.94 4.01
C CYS A 10 -10.84 3.42 4.44
N ASN A 11 -11.48 2.62 5.28
CA ASN A 11 -12.83 2.81 5.77
C ASN A 11 -13.01 4.13 6.52
N HIS A 12 -12.02 4.54 7.32
CA HIS A 12 -12.01 5.80 8.06
C HIS A 12 -11.93 7.02 7.14
N ALA A 13 -11.31 6.89 5.96
CA ALA A 13 -11.40 7.90 4.89
C ALA A 13 -12.72 7.85 4.09
N GLY A 14 -13.65 6.97 4.46
CA GLY A 14 -14.94 6.80 3.80
C GLY A 14 -14.83 6.14 2.42
N LEU A 15 -13.83 5.28 2.21
CA LEU A 15 -13.55 4.66 0.92
C LEU A 15 -13.94 3.18 0.88
N ASN A 16 -14.51 2.76 -0.24
CA ASN A 16 -14.70 1.36 -0.59
C ASN A 16 -13.54 0.88 -1.45
N LEU A 17 -13.04 -0.31 -1.14
CA LEU A 17 -11.95 -0.98 -1.84
C LEU A 17 -12.50 -1.97 -2.87
N LYS A 18 -11.89 -1.98 -4.05
CA LYS A 18 -11.92 -3.10 -5.01
C LYS A 18 -10.50 -3.38 -5.47
N ALA A 19 -10.10 -4.65 -5.50
CA ALA A 19 -8.84 -5.06 -6.13
C ALA A 19 -9.10 -5.89 -7.39
N LEU A 20 -8.29 -5.70 -8.43
CA LEU A 20 -8.28 -6.52 -9.64
C LEU A 20 -6.95 -7.27 -9.70
N LEU A 21 -7.02 -8.56 -9.40
CA LEU A 21 -5.91 -9.47 -9.63
C LEU A 21 -5.96 -9.92 -11.08
N ARG A 22 -4.81 -9.90 -11.75
CA ARG A 22 -4.69 -10.18 -13.18
C ARG A 22 -3.65 -11.26 -13.38
N ASN A 23 -3.89 -12.16 -14.33
CA ASN A 23 -2.87 -13.06 -14.85
C ASN A 23 -2.60 -12.65 -16.30
N SER A 24 -2.12 -11.43 -16.48
CA SER A 24 -1.86 -10.82 -17.79
C SER A 24 -0.41 -10.38 -17.88
N VAL A 25 0.24 -10.72 -18.98
CA VAL A 25 1.64 -10.40 -19.22
C VAL A 25 1.90 -8.89 -19.18
N ARG A 26 2.98 -8.50 -18.50
CA ARG A 26 3.52 -7.13 -18.56
C ARG A 26 3.97 -6.84 -19.98
N SER A 27 3.37 -5.85 -20.64
CA SER A 27 3.65 -5.56 -22.05
C SER A 27 5.12 -5.20 -22.27
N GLY A 28 5.77 -5.86 -23.24
CA GLY A 28 7.05 -5.40 -23.81
C GLY A 28 8.32 -6.18 -23.45
N SER A 29 8.25 -7.30 -22.71
CA SER A 29 9.47 -8.00 -22.28
C SER A 29 9.45 -9.52 -22.35
N LEU A 30 8.41 -10.15 -22.90
CA LEU A 30 8.22 -11.60 -22.78
C LEU A 30 7.96 -12.28 -24.14
N SER A 31 8.61 -13.42 -24.35
CA SER A 31 8.48 -14.31 -25.50
C SER A 31 7.13 -15.04 -25.52
N GLU A 32 6.69 -15.57 -26.67
CA GLU A 32 5.42 -16.31 -26.80
C GLU A 32 5.25 -17.49 -25.81
N ARG A 33 6.36 -18.03 -25.31
CA ARG A 33 6.37 -19.10 -24.30
C ARG A 33 6.00 -18.59 -22.89
N GLU A 34 6.35 -17.35 -22.59
CA GLU A 34 5.99 -16.62 -21.38
C GLU A 34 4.59 -15.96 -21.50
N LEU A 35 4.01 -15.91 -22.71
CA LEU A 35 2.60 -15.53 -22.95
C LEU A 35 1.62 -16.64 -22.54
N ASN A 36 2.01 -17.91 -22.67
CA ASN A 36 1.22 -19.09 -22.25
C ASN A 36 1.50 -19.50 -20.80
N ASN A 37 1.80 -18.50 -19.99
CA ASN A 37 2.10 -18.65 -18.58
C ASN A 37 0.82 -19.15 -17.87
N GLY A 38 0.82 -20.40 -17.40
CA GLY A 38 -0.36 -21.15 -16.91
C GLY A 38 -1.22 -20.46 -15.83
N ASP A 39 -2.19 -21.20 -15.30
CA ASP A 39 -3.14 -20.65 -14.34
C ASP A 39 -2.43 -20.14 -13.08
N MET A 40 -2.92 -19.01 -12.56
CA MET A 40 -2.41 -18.38 -11.34
C MET A 40 -3.37 -18.71 -10.21
N HIS A 41 -2.88 -19.41 -9.20
CA HIS A 41 -3.62 -19.69 -7.98
C HIS A 41 -3.37 -18.60 -6.96
N VAL A 42 -4.43 -18.18 -6.29
CA VAL A 42 -4.42 -17.09 -5.33
C VAL A 42 -4.88 -17.61 -3.97
N SER A 43 -4.04 -17.44 -2.95
CA SER A 43 -4.48 -17.42 -1.56
C SER A 43 -4.76 -15.98 -1.14
N LEU A 44 -5.69 -15.79 -0.20
CA LEU A 44 -6.03 -14.47 0.33
C LEU A 44 -6.12 -14.52 1.85
N LYS A 45 -5.35 -13.66 2.52
CA LYS A 45 -5.46 -13.41 3.95
C LYS A 45 -5.87 -11.98 4.21
N ALA A 46 -6.70 -11.78 5.25
CA ALA A 46 -6.95 -10.46 5.80
C ALA A 46 -6.47 -10.40 7.25
N PHE A 47 -5.88 -9.27 7.61
CA PHE A 47 -5.34 -9.02 8.93
C PHE A 47 -5.95 -7.76 9.55
N HIS A 48 -6.08 -7.77 10.87
CA HIS A 48 -6.49 -6.64 11.67
C HIS A 48 -5.59 -6.56 12.91
N GLU A 49 -4.89 -5.44 13.09
CA GLU A 49 -3.94 -5.23 14.19
C GLU A 49 -2.86 -6.34 14.30
N GLY A 50 -2.42 -6.85 13.14
CA GLY A 50 -1.45 -7.94 13.04
C GLY A 50 -2.00 -9.36 13.14
N ASN A 51 -3.29 -9.53 13.46
CA ASN A 51 -3.92 -10.84 13.60
C ASN A 51 -4.64 -11.26 12.32
N VAL A 52 -4.50 -12.54 11.93
CA VAL A 52 -5.29 -13.12 10.84
C VAL A 52 -6.76 -13.17 11.25
N VAL A 53 -7.63 -12.53 10.48
CA VAL A 53 -9.09 -12.53 10.70
C VAL A 53 -9.86 -13.19 9.55
N PHE A 54 -9.19 -13.44 8.43
CA PHE A 54 -9.70 -14.19 7.28
C PHE A 54 -8.53 -14.92 6.61
N ASP A 55 -8.74 -16.18 6.27
CA ASP A 55 -7.76 -17.01 5.58
C ASP A 55 -8.45 -17.93 4.57
N ALA A 56 -8.15 -17.71 3.29
CA ALA A 56 -8.62 -18.52 2.18
C ALA A 56 -7.40 -19.01 1.40
N ILE A 57 -6.91 -20.21 1.73
CA ILE A 57 -5.74 -20.84 1.10
C ILE A 57 -5.96 -21.04 -0.41
N ASP A 58 -7.18 -21.38 -0.81
CA ASP A 58 -7.57 -21.55 -2.22
C ASP A 58 -8.69 -20.55 -2.55
N PHE A 59 -8.35 -19.25 -2.56
CA PHE A 59 -9.31 -18.19 -2.80
C PHE A 59 -9.85 -18.23 -4.23
N CYS A 60 -8.96 -18.30 -5.23
CA CYS A 60 -9.36 -18.48 -6.63
C CYS A 60 -8.21 -18.98 -7.52
N THR A 61 -8.57 -19.37 -8.75
CA THR A 61 -7.64 -19.62 -9.85
C THR A 61 -7.96 -18.65 -10.99
N ILE A 62 -6.94 -17.93 -11.48
CA ILE A 62 -7.04 -16.95 -12.55
C ILE A 62 -6.36 -17.51 -13.79
N ARG A 63 -7.15 -17.76 -14.84
CA ARG A 63 -6.63 -18.26 -16.13
C ARG A 63 -5.71 -17.24 -16.79
N SER A 64 -4.78 -17.73 -17.61
CA SER A 64 -3.93 -16.84 -18.41
C SER A 64 -4.77 -15.88 -19.26
N GLY A 65 -4.40 -14.60 -19.24
CA GLY A 65 -5.11 -13.51 -19.90
C GLY A 65 -6.36 -13.01 -19.17
N ASP A 66 -6.71 -13.59 -18.02
CA ASP A 66 -7.92 -13.25 -17.27
C ASP A 66 -7.62 -12.47 -15.98
N HIS A 67 -8.68 -12.14 -15.25
CA HIS A 67 -8.64 -11.39 -14.01
C HIS A 67 -9.76 -11.82 -13.05
N VAL A 68 -9.55 -11.55 -11.76
CA VAL A 68 -10.56 -11.71 -10.71
C VAL A 68 -10.67 -10.40 -9.94
N GLU A 69 -11.91 -9.95 -9.72
CA GLU A 69 -12.19 -8.83 -8.82
C GLU A 69 -12.31 -9.33 -7.39
N ILE A 70 -11.66 -8.68 -6.43
CA ILE A 70 -11.88 -8.87 -4.99
C ILE A 70 -12.73 -7.69 -4.49
N THR A 71 -13.91 -8.02 -3.96
CA THR A 71 -14.91 -7.08 -3.45
C THR A 71 -15.61 -7.69 -2.23
N GLU A 72 -16.50 -6.95 -1.58
CA GLU A 72 -17.34 -7.48 -0.50
C GLU A 72 -18.16 -8.73 -0.91
N LYS A 73 -18.45 -8.91 -2.20
CA LYS A 73 -19.25 -10.05 -2.69
C LYS A 73 -18.53 -11.39 -2.55
N ASN A 74 -17.21 -11.40 -2.70
CA ASN A 74 -16.40 -12.62 -2.63
C ASN A 74 -15.36 -12.58 -1.51
N CYS A 75 -15.22 -11.46 -0.81
CA CYS A 75 -14.42 -11.32 0.41
C CYS A 75 -15.27 -10.59 1.47
N PRO A 76 -16.13 -11.31 2.22
CA PRO A 76 -17.12 -10.70 3.11
C PRO A 76 -16.54 -9.81 4.21
N ILE A 77 -15.26 -9.99 4.58
CA ILE A 77 -14.58 -9.12 5.55
C ILE A 77 -14.53 -7.65 5.08
N LEU A 78 -14.58 -7.41 3.77
CA LEU A 78 -14.63 -6.07 3.18
C LEU A 78 -15.98 -5.36 3.39
N ALA A 79 -17.03 -6.08 3.80
CA ALA A 79 -18.31 -5.47 4.14
C ALA A 79 -18.31 -4.79 5.52
N ASP A 80 -17.30 -5.08 6.37
CA ASP A 80 -17.14 -4.40 7.65
C ASP A 80 -16.52 -3.02 7.43
N ASP A 81 -17.32 -1.99 7.71
CA ASP A 81 -16.98 -0.59 7.51
C ASP A 81 -16.36 0.09 8.74
N LYS A 82 -16.20 -0.63 9.85
CA LYS A 82 -15.76 -0.06 11.13
C LYS A 82 -14.27 -0.24 11.40
N ARG A 83 -13.63 -1.17 10.70
CA ARG A 83 -12.23 -1.56 10.92
C ARG A 83 -11.41 -1.38 9.66
N GLU A 84 -10.12 -1.15 9.85
CA GLU A 84 -9.18 -1.27 8.75
C GLU A 84 -8.62 -2.68 8.68
N PHE A 85 -8.52 -3.20 7.46
CA PHE A 85 -7.96 -4.50 7.16
C PHE A 85 -6.82 -4.35 6.18
N LEU A 86 -5.73 -5.03 6.48
CA LEU A 86 -4.71 -5.37 5.50
C LEU A 86 -5.16 -6.63 4.76
N LEU A 87 -5.02 -6.65 3.44
CA LEU A 87 -5.20 -7.84 2.63
C LEU A 87 -3.90 -8.18 1.92
N VAL A 88 -3.55 -9.46 1.97
CA VAL A 88 -2.38 -10.01 1.27
C VAL A 88 -2.88 -11.13 0.38
N ALA A 89 -2.78 -10.93 -0.93
CA ALA A 89 -3.04 -11.97 -1.92
C ALA A 89 -1.71 -12.59 -2.35
N GLN A 90 -1.52 -13.88 -2.09
CA GLN A 90 -0.35 -14.62 -2.53
C GLN A 90 -0.63 -15.32 -3.86
N CYS A 91 0.22 -15.06 -4.84
CA CYS A 91 0.06 -15.54 -6.21
C CYS A 91 1.12 -16.61 -6.51
N LYS A 92 0.66 -17.79 -6.92
CA LYS A 92 1.50 -18.94 -7.31
C LYS A 92 1.07 -19.50 -8.68
N ARG A 93 1.99 -20.14 -9.40
CA ARG A 93 1.70 -20.89 -10.65
C ARG A 93 1.84 -22.39 -10.42
N ASP A 94 1.21 -23.18 -11.28
CA ASP A 94 1.28 -24.65 -11.24
C ASP A 94 2.71 -25.19 -11.36
N GLU A 95 3.57 -24.55 -12.16
CA GLU A 95 4.91 -25.04 -12.49
C GLU A 95 5.99 -24.70 -11.43
N GLY A 96 5.57 -24.37 -10.22
CA GLY A 96 6.43 -24.29 -9.04
C GLY A 96 6.45 -22.92 -8.36
N ASP A 97 7.15 -22.87 -7.23
CA ASP A 97 7.18 -21.69 -6.37
C ASP A 97 7.98 -20.51 -6.96
N GLN A 98 8.31 -20.43 -8.25
CA GLN A 98 9.16 -19.35 -8.76
C GLN A 98 8.41 -18.00 -8.86
N TYR A 99 9.11 -16.90 -8.61
CA TYR A 99 8.51 -15.57 -8.67
C TYR A 99 8.29 -15.18 -10.13
N PHE A 100 7.10 -14.70 -10.44
CA PHE A 100 6.74 -14.21 -11.77
C PHE A 100 6.18 -12.79 -11.64
N PRO A 101 6.75 -11.76 -12.27
CA PRO A 101 6.23 -10.39 -12.11
C PRO A 101 4.82 -10.26 -12.69
N GLN A 102 3.95 -9.54 -11.98
CA GLN A 102 2.56 -9.31 -12.36
C GLN A 102 2.08 -7.96 -11.82
N GLU A 103 1.34 -7.22 -12.64
CA GLU A 103 0.71 -5.95 -12.23
C GLU A 103 -0.76 -6.19 -11.84
N HIS A 104 -1.19 -5.56 -10.76
CA HIS A 104 -2.55 -5.61 -10.23
C HIS A 104 -3.08 -4.20 -10.01
N GLN A 105 -4.41 -4.06 -9.92
CA GLN A 105 -5.04 -2.76 -9.72
C GLN A 105 -5.76 -2.69 -8.38
N VAL A 106 -5.55 -1.62 -7.63
CA VAL A 106 -6.47 -1.20 -6.56
C VAL A 106 -7.34 -0.06 -7.06
N ILE A 107 -8.61 -0.11 -6.70
CA ILE A 107 -9.60 0.91 -7.03
C ILE A 107 -10.27 1.32 -5.72
N TYR A 108 -10.26 2.62 -5.46
CA TYR A 108 -10.95 3.21 -4.33
C TYR A 108 -12.08 4.10 -4.83
N SER A 109 -13.24 3.98 -4.20
CA SER A 109 -14.41 4.80 -4.48
C SER A 109 -14.92 5.41 -3.18
N LYS A 110 -15.46 6.62 -3.23
CA LYS A 110 -16.11 7.21 -2.04
C LYS A 110 -17.43 6.46 -1.79
N LYS A 111 -17.72 6.13 -0.53
CA LYS A 111 -19.00 5.51 -0.13
C LYS A 111 -20.18 6.38 -0.60
N GLY A 112 -21.11 5.78 -1.33
CA GLY A 112 -22.26 6.47 -1.92
C GLY A 112 -21.98 7.27 -3.19
N ASP A 113 -20.79 7.11 -3.81
CA ASP A 113 -20.39 7.80 -5.03
C ASP A 113 -19.87 6.80 -6.07
N SER A 114 -20.14 7.07 -7.35
CA SER A 114 -19.63 6.25 -8.46
C SER A 114 -18.23 6.65 -8.92
N ARG A 115 -17.71 7.80 -8.45
CA ARG A 115 -16.36 8.26 -8.79
C ARG A 115 -15.31 7.38 -8.12
N THR A 116 -14.31 7.00 -8.92
CA THR A 116 -13.24 6.13 -8.49
C THR A 116 -11.89 6.75 -8.78
N THR A 117 -10.92 6.45 -7.93
CA THR A 117 -9.50 6.58 -8.25
C THR A 117 -8.88 5.20 -8.24
N SER A 118 -7.81 5.00 -9.00
CA SER A 118 -7.19 3.69 -9.08
C SER A 118 -5.71 3.77 -9.35
N LEU A 119 -5.01 2.73 -8.95
CA LEU A 119 -3.59 2.58 -9.08
C LEU A 119 -3.28 1.18 -9.56
N VAL A 120 -2.36 1.07 -10.51
CA VAL A 120 -1.74 -0.20 -10.92
C VAL A 120 -0.35 -0.27 -10.32
N TYR A 121 0.00 -1.37 -9.67
CA TYR A 121 1.36 -1.63 -9.18
C TYR A 121 1.68 -3.12 -9.14
N ASP A 122 2.98 -3.39 -9.09
CA ASP A 122 3.53 -4.74 -9.13
C ASP A 122 3.21 -5.54 -7.86
N GLN A 123 2.98 -6.85 -8.05
CA GLN A 123 3.16 -7.80 -6.97
C GLN A 123 4.60 -7.80 -6.48
N LEU A 124 4.79 -8.14 -5.22
CA LEU A 124 6.07 -8.09 -4.54
C LEU A 124 6.60 -9.51 -4.35
N PRO A 125 7.90 -9.76 -4.55
CA PRO A 125 8.47 -11.05 -4.18
C PRO A 125 8.37 -11.24 -2.65
N VAL A 126 7.98 -12.43 -2.21
CA VAL A 126 8.08 -12.83 -0.80
C VAL A 126 9.57 -13.02 -0.47
N LEU A 127 10.21 -11.99 0.10
CA LEU A 127 11.63 -11.99 0.47
C LEU A 127 11.77 -12.20 1.98
N GLY A 128 12.56 -13.20 2.39
CA GLY A 128 12.96 -13.36 3.79
C GLY A 128 13.60 -12.08 4.32
N ALA A 129 12.99 -11.49 5.35
CA ALA A 129 13.20 -10.15 5.85
C ALA A 129 14.67 -9.68 5.93
N LYS A 130 15.05 -8.72 5.05
CA LYS A 130 16.09 -7.68 5.27
C LYS A 130 15.84 -6.44 4.39
N ALA A 131 14.67 -5.82 4.51
CA ALA A 131 14.47 -4.48 3.97
C ALA A 131 15.31 -3.46 4.77
N LYS A 132 15.60 -2.28 4.22
CA LYS A 132 16.26 -1.17 4.96
C LYS A 132 15.19 -0.21 5.50
N PRO A 133 15.51 0.69 6.46
CA PRO A 133 14.54 1.63 7.01
C PRO A 133 13.85 2.42 5.90
N ILE A 134 12.54 2.56 6.01
CA ILE A 134 11.75 3.38 5.08
C ILE A 134 11.97 4.84 5.45
N LEU A 135 12.47 5.62 4.51
CA LEU A 135 12.42 7.08 4.54
C LEU A 135 11.40 7.50 3.48
N LEU A 136 10.15 7.72 3.92
CA LEU A 136 9.15 8.34 3.06
C LEU A 136 9.31 9.85 3.13
N LEU A 137 9.42 10.49 1.97
CA LEU A 137 9.09 11.91 1.80
C LEU A 137 7.86 11.95 0.88
N ALA A 138 6.66 12.14 1.43
CA ALA A 138 5.44 12.21 0.63
C ALA A 138 5.32 13.61 0.02
N PRO A 139 5.46 13.78 -1.32
CA PRO A 139 5.67 15.09 -1.91
C PRO A 139 4.37 15.89 -2.15
N LYS A 140 3.18 15.35 -1.86
CA LYS A 140 1.89 16.00 -2.21
C LYS A 140 0.83 15.87 -1.11
N VAL A 141 1.11 16.45 0.06
CA VAL A 141 0.15 16.49 1.16
C VAL A 141 -0.42 17.89 1.26
N TRP A 142 -1.74 17.97 1.06
CA TRP A 142 -2.47 19.23 1.02
C TRP A 142 -3.62 19.22 2.01
N VAL A 143 -3.77 20.31 2.76
CA VAL A 143 -4.89 20.53 3.67
C VAL A 143 -5.51 21.90 3.42
N SER A 144 -6.83 21.97 3.54
CA SER A 144 -7.59 23.22 3.61
C SER A 144 -8.90 22.94 4.37
N LYS A 145 -9.80 23.92 4.41
CA LYS A 145 -11.15 23.74 4.94
C LYS A 145 -11.91 22.62 4.23
N ASP A 146 -11.79 22.53 2.90
CA ASP A 146 -12.53 21.56 2.09
C ASP A 146 -11.66 20.38 1.61
N VAL A 147 -10.33 20.44 1.76
CA VAL A 147 -9.41 19.39 1.32
C VAL A 147 -8.70 18.77 2.51
N ASN A 148 -8.64 17.45 2.54
CA ASN A 148 -7.80 16.70 3.46
C ASN A 148 -6.92 15.73 2.68
N THR A 149 -5.78 15.37 3.28
CA THR A 149 -4.95 14.27 2.80
C THR A 149 -4.92 13.18 3.84
N PHE A 150 -5.13 11.93 3.40
CA PHE A 150 -4.91 10.73 4.20
C PHE A 150 -3.66 10.02 3.70
N ILE A 151 -2.81 9.55 4.60
CA ILE A 151 -1.63 8.77 4.26
C ILE A 151 -1.75 7.42 4.92
N SER A 152 -1.77 6.37 4.12
CA SER A 152 -1.86 5.00 4.61
C SER A 152 -0.49 4.32 4.55
N PHE A 153 -0.21 3.55 5.59
CA PHE A 153 0.98 2.73 5.74
C PHE A 153 0.52 1.29 5.94
N ALA A 154 0.63 0.47 4.89
CA ALA A 154 0.27 -0.94 4.92
C ALA A 154 1.51 -1.82 4.97
N ASN A 155 1.80 -2.39 6.13
CA ASN A 155 2.95 -3.24 6.37
C ASN A 155 2.51 -4.71 6.32
N GLY A 156 2.79 -5.39 5.21
CA GLY A 156 2.31 -6.77 4.98
C GLY A 156 3.42 -7.75 4.63
N ASP A 157 3.40 -8.91 5.27
CA ASP A 157 4.17 -10.09 4.88
C ASP A 157 3.45 -11.35 5.36
N GLU A 158 2.96 -12.15 4.42
CA GLU A 158 2.29 -13.41 4.73
C GLU A 158 3.23 -14.51 5.24
N SER A 159 4.54 -14.39 5.00
CA SER A 159 5.53 -15.42 5.39
C SER A 159 5.88 -15.42 6.88
N HIS A 160 5.44 -14.40 7.63
CA HIS A 160 5.75 -14.22 9.05
C HIS A 160 4.49 -14.43 9.90
N THR A 161 4.31 -15.65 10.40
CA THR A 161 3.13 -16.02 11.21
C THR A 161 3.35 -15.95 12.72
N ASP A 162 4.59 -15.95 13.22
CA ASP A 162 4.79 -16.35 14.63
C ASP A 162 5.31 -15.26 15.57
N ARG A 163 5.59 -14.04 15.09
CA ARG A 163 5.92 -12.91 15.97
C ARG A 163 5.38 -11.58 15.45
N VAL A 164 4.35 -11.08 16.13
CA VAL A 164 3.94 -9.66 16.07
C VAL A 164 5.03 -8.84 16.77
N VAL A 165 6.04 -8.42 16.01
CA VAL A 165 7.00 -7.42 16.49
C VAL A 165 6.49 -6.07 15.99
N ALA A 166 6.07 -5.22 16.92
CA ALA A 166 5.84 -3.84 16.59
C ALA A 166 7.18 -3.16 16.32
N THR A 167 7.23 -2.39 15.24
CA THR A 167 8.40 -1.57 14.92
C THR A 167 8.10 -0.13 15.28
N ALA A 168 9.04 0.53 15.94
CA ALA A 168 8.89 1.93 16.29
C ALA A 168 9.01 2.76 15.00
N TRP A 169 8.04 3.64 14.80
CA TRP A 169 7.97 4.58 13.71
C TRP A 169 7.85 6.00 14.26
N LYS A 170 8.50 6.91 13.56
CA LYS A 170 8.39 8.34 13.77
C LYS A 170 7.89 8.99 12.50
N ILE A 171 6.80 9.75 12.60
CA ILE A 171 6.24 10.54 11.51
C ILE A 171 6.29 12.01 11.90
N ASP A 172 7.06 12.79 11.14
CA ASP A 172 7.14 14.23 11.28
C ASP A 172 6.27 14.91 10.20
N LEU A 173 5.34 15.77 10.65
CA LEU A 173 4.58 16.69 9.82
C LEU A 173 5.29 18.04 9.86
N LEU A 174 5.72 18.53 8.71
CA LEU A 174 6.50 19.75 8.56
C LEU A 174 5.71 20.80 7.78
N ALA A 175 5.89 22.07 8.15
CA ALA A 175 5.44 23.18 7.34
C ALA A 175 6.26 23.31 6.04
N GLN A 176 5.86 24.24 5.17
CA GLN A 176 6.55 24.51 3.90
C GLN A 176 7.99 25.01 4.09
N ASP A 177 8.29 25.68 5.21
CA ASP A 177 9.63 26.15 5.57
C ASP A 177 10.51 25.05 6.21
N GLY A 178 9.97 23.83 6.35
CA GLY A 178 10.66 22.70 6.96
C GLY A 178 10.58 22.65 8.50
N SER A 179 9.92 23.62 9.15
CA SER A 179 9.70 23.57 10.59
C SER A 179 8.77 22.41 10.98
N ILE A 180 9.06 21.75 12.10
CA ILE A 180 8.25 20.64 12.60
C ILE A 180 6.97 21.21 13.23
N LEU A 181 5.82 20.82 12.69
CA LEU A 181 4.51 21.13 13.24
C LEU A 181 4.11 20.10 14.29
N ARG A 182 4.32 18.81 13.98
CA ARG A 182 3.93 17.69 14.82
C ARG A 182 4.86 16.50 14.58
N THR A 183 5.18 15.80 15.65
CA THR A 183 5.79 14.47 15.62
C THR A 183 4.79 13.47 16.16
N LEU A 184 4.62 12.36 15.46
CA LEU A 184 3.85 11.19 15.89
C LEU A 184 4.81 10.03 16.08
N GLU A 185 4.72 9.36 17.22
CA GLU A 185 5.43 8.12 17.51
C GLU A 185 4.41 6.98 17.50
N LEU A 186 4.71 5.92 16.76
CA LEU A 186 3.77 4.85 16.46
C LEU A 186 4.49 3.51 16.56
N ASP A 187 3.80 2.52 17.07
CA ASP A 187 4.25 1.13 17.08
C ASP A 187 3.50 0.38 15.98
N LEU A 188 4.05 0.40 14.76
CA LEU A 188 3.44 -0.27 13.62
C LEU A 188 3.73 -1.77 13.69
N LYS A 189 2.68 -2.56 13.90
CA LYS A 189 2.75 -4.02 13.86
C LYS A 189 2.96 -4.51 12.44
N LEU A 190 3.60 -5.68 12.31
CA LEU A 190 3.54 -6.42 11.05
C LEU A 190 2.11 -6.88 10.78
N ASN A 191 1.73 -6.90 9.51
CA ASN A 191 0.40 -7.24 9.03
C ASN A 191 -0.68 -6.29 9.56
N ASP A 192 -0.40 -4.99 9.49
CA ASP A 192 -1.28 -3.94 9.98
C ASP A 192 -1.32 -2.73 9.03
N VAL A 193 -2.35 -1.90 9.19
CA VAL A 193 -2.58 -0.69 8.41
C VAL A 193 -2.73 0.48 9.37
N TYR A 194 -1.89 1.50 9.19
CA TYR A 194 -2.07 2.78 9.84
C TYR A 194 -2.53 3.83 8.83
N LEU A 195 -3.62 4.53 9.14
CA LEU A 195 -4.15 5.62 8.33
C LEU A 195 -4.00 6.95 9.07
N LEU A 196 -3.14 7.81 8.57
CA LEU A 196 -2.95 9.16 9.07
C LEU A 196 -3.95 10.11 8.42
N ASP A 197 -4.90 10.62 9.21
CA ASP A 197 -5.66 11.83 8.87
C ASP A 197 -4.81 13.07 9.19
N VAL A 198 -4.29 13.73 8.15
CA VAL A 198 -3.34 14.85 8.32
C VAL A 198 -4.02 16.06 8.97
N LYS A 199 -5.25 16.38 8.57
CA LYS A 199 -5.99 17.52 9.15
C LYS A 199 -6.33 17.29 10.61
N SER A 200 -6.72 16.07 10.98
CA SER A 200 -6.92 15.70 12.39
C SER A 200 -5.62 15.79 13.19
N ALA A 201 -4.50 15.32 12.63
CA ALA A 201 -3.19 15.35 13.30
C ALA A 201 -2.64 16.77 13.52
N LEU A 202 -3.08 17.74 12.71
CA LEU A 202 -2.71 19.16 12.80
C LEU A 202 -3.74 20.03 13.53
N SER A 203 -4.83 19.44 14.04
CA SER A 203 -5.87 20.18 14.76
C SER A 203 -5.30 20.92 15.97
N GLY A 204 -5.63 22.20 16.11
CA GLY A 204 -5.11 23.08 17.16
C GLY A 204 -3.67 23.58 16.94
N ILE A 205 -3.03 23.21 15.83
CA ILE A 205 -1.70 23.70 15.42
C ILE A 205 -1.83 24.60 14.20
N ILE A 206 -2.60 24.17 13.21
CA ILE A 206 -2.93 24.94 12.02
C ILE A 206 -4.45 24.99 11.88
N GLU A 207 -4.97 26.20 11.71
CA GLU A 207 -6.39 26.40 11.42
C GLU A 207 -6.69 26.14 9.93
N PRO A 208 -7.72 25.33 9.61
CA PRO A 208 -8.11 25.10 8.22
C PRO A 208 -8.56 26.40 7.55
N THR A 209 -7.84 26.82 6.50
CA THR A 209 -8.20 28.01 5.70
C THR A 209 -8.85 27.61 4.38
N GLU A 210 -9.45 28.58 3.67
CA GLU A 210 -9.95 28.36 2.30
C GLU A 210 -8.81 28.07 1.30
N GLN A 211 -7.57 28.48 1.61
CA GLN A 211 -6.40 28.25 0.77
C GLN A 211 -5.79 26.87 1.04
N LEU A 212 -5.26 26.25 -0.01
CA LEU A 212 -4.50 25.01 0.11
C LEU A 212 -3.16 25.29 0.81
N GLN A 213 -2.90 24.55 1.87
CA GLN A 213 -1.65 24.56 2.61
C GLN A 213 -0.89 23.28 2.31
N MET A 214 0.37 23.42 1.90
CA MET A 214 1.27 22.30 1.68
C MET A 214 1.87 21.86 3.00
N ILE A 215 1.77 20.57 3.29
CA ILE A 215 2.43 19.93 4.42
C ILE A 215 3.46 18.96 3.86
N ASN A 216 4.65 18.88 4.46
CA ASN A 216 5.59 17.83 4.12
C ASN A 216 5.49 16.73 5.18
N VAL A 217 5.54 15.48 4.76
CA VAL A 217 5.48 14.34 5.69
C VAL A 217 6.72 13.48 5.51
N VAL A 218 7.43 13.32 6.63
CA VAL A 218 8.63 12.49 6.72
C VAL A 218 8.34 11.34 7.67
N ALA A 219 8.32 10.11 7.16
CA ALA A 219 8.18 8.92 7.99
C ALA A 219 9.50 8.16 8.04
N ARG A 220 9.91 7.77 9.25
CA ARG A 220 11.09 6.96 9.53
C ARG A 220 10.67 5.78 10.38
N GLY A 221 10.88 4.57 9.87
CA GLY A 221 10.67 3.33 10.62
C GLY A 221 11.92 2.47 10.61
N GLU A 222 11.94 1.46 11.46
CA GLU A 222 12.90 0.37 11.34
C GLU A 222 12.70 -0.41 10.01
N SER A 223 13.47 -1.48 9.82
CA SER A 223 13.53 -2.23 8.56
C SER A 223 12.23 -3.00 8.26
N VAL A 224 11.28 -2.36 7.57
CA VAL A 224 10.00 -2.96 7.17
C VAL A 224 9.66 -2.67 5.71
N SER A 225 8.78 -3.47 5.12
CA SER A 225 8.28 -3.33 3.76
C SER A 225 6.85 -2.80 3.81
N CYS A 226 6.67 -1.52 3.51
CA CYS A 226 5.37 -0.86 3.58
C CYS A 226 4.93 -0.37 2.19
N VAL A 227 3.67 -0.65 1.86
CA VAL A 227 2.95 0.00 0.75
C VAL A 227 2.37 1.30 1.29
N ILE A 228 2.72 2.42 0.66
CA ILE A 228 2.30 3.74 1.12
C ILE A 228 1.40 4.38 0.06
N LEU A 229 0.16 4.67 0.44
CA LEU A 229 -0.79 5.37 -0.43
C LEU A 229 -1.16 6.72 0.17
N THR A 230 -1.09 7.76 -0.66
CA THR A 230 -1.52 9.13 -0.33
C THR A 230 -2.83 9.43 -1.04
N PHE A 231 -3.86 9.77 -0.29
CA PHE A 231 -5.19 10.11 -0.77
C PHE A 231 -5.45 11.59 -0.54
N VAL A 232 -5.62 12.37 -1.61
CA VAL A 232 -6.06 13.77 -1.50
C VAL A 232 -7.56 13.81 -1.79
N GLN A 233 -8.35 14.18 -0.78
CA GLN A 233 -9.81 14.19 -0.85
C GLN A 233 -10.35 15.61 -0.70
N ASN A 234 -11.13 16.05 -1.67
CA ASN A 234 -12.02 17.19 -1.48
C ASN A 234 -13.28 16.71 -0.75
N GLN A 235 -13.38 17.02 0.53
CA GLN A 235 -14.45 16.56 1.43
C GLN A 235 -15.81 17.16 1.02
N LYS A 236 -15.83 18.37 0.44
CA LYS A 236 -17.03 19.05 -0.05
C LYS A 236 -17.59 18.42 -1.32
N THR A 237 -16.75 18.24 -2.34
CA THR A 237 -17.20 17.69 -3.64
C THR A 237 -17.16 16.18 -3.70
N GLY A 238 -16.42 15.52 -2.79
CA GLY A 238 -16.14 14.08 -2.84
C GLY A 238 -15.06 13.67 -3.85
N ALA A 239 -14.45 14.61 -4.57
CA ALA A 239 -13.36 14.30 -5.50
C ALA A 239 -12.15 13.72 -4.75
N LEU A 240 -11.49 12.74 -5.37
CA LEU A 240 -10.40 11.98 -4.77
C LEU A 240 -9.26 11.82 -5.78
N ALA A 241 -8.02 12.02 -5.33
CA ALA A 241 -6.81 11.64 -6.04
C ALA A 241 -6.01 10.67 -5.18
N LEU A 242 -5.34 9.72 -5.85
CA LEU A 242 -4.52 8.69 -5.23
C LEU A 242 -3.11 8.73 -5.83
N GLU A 243 -2.12 8.68 -4.97
CA GLU A 243 -0.72 8.50 -5.32
C GLU A 243 -0.13 7.34 -4.52
N HIS A 244 0.76 6.60 -5.17
CA HIS A 244 1.49 5.51 -4.57
C HIS A 244 2.94 5.89 -4.38
N SER A 245 3.49 5.55 -3.23
CA SER A 245 4.92 5.57 -2.99
C SER A 245 5.34 4.17 -2.56
N LEU A 246 6.20 3.57 -3.37
CA LEU A 246 6.93 2.39 -2.95
C LEU A 246 8.23 2.84 -2.30
N SER A 247 8.71 2.07 -1.33
CA SER A 247 10.09 2.22 -0.87
C SER A 247 11.08 2.12 -2.06
N PRO A 248 12.21 2.86 -2.05
CA PRO A 248 13.17 2.89 -3.16
C PRO A 248 13.64 1.53 -3.66
N HIS A 249 13.57 0.48 -2.83
CA HIS A 249 13.96 -0.86 -3.24
C HIS A 249 13.06 -1.52 -4.28
N TYR A 250 11.80 -1.07 -4.42
CA TYR A 250 10.86 -1.63 -5.38
C TYR A 250 11.04 -1.09 -6.81
N TYR A 251 11.72 0.04 -6.98
CA TYR A 251 11.95 0.65 -8.29
C TYR A 251 13.23 0.16 -8.99
N MET A 252 13.95 -0.80 -8.40
CA MET A 252 15.22 -1.26 -8.93
C MET A 252 15.18 -2.73 -9.34
N ASN A 253 14.96 -2.98 -10.63
CA ASN A 253 15.49 -4.18 -11.27
C ASN A 253 17.01 -4.00 -11.40
N GLY A 254 17.80 -4.38 -10.39
CA GLY A 254 19.25 -4.26 -10.46
C GLY A 254 20.01 -4.60 -9.18
N ASP A 255 21.34 -4.65 -9.31
CA ASP A 255 22.27 -4.92 -8.22
C ASP A 255 22.16 -3.86 -7.10
N PHE A 256 21.39 -4.21 -6.06
CA PHE A 256 21.19 -3.40 -4.87
C PHE A 256 22.49 -2.99 -4.18
N ASN A 257 23.55 -3.79 -4.27
CA ASN A 257 24.84 -3.45 -3.66
C ASN A 257 25.53 -2.33 -4.44
N ARG A 258 25.44 -2.33 -5.78
CA ARG A 258 25.99 -1.27 -6.62
C ARG A 258 25.27 0.06 -6.39
N VAL A 259 23.94 0.08 -6.51
CA VAL A 259 23.19 1.35 -6.37
C VAL A 259 23.28 1.90 -4.95
N ARG A 260 23.32 1.04 -3.92
CA ARG A 260 23.60 1.50 -2.55
C ARG A 260 24.98 2.16 -2.44
N LYS A 261 26.03 1.54 -2.98
CA LYS A 261 27.37 2.14 -2.98
C LYS A 261 27.37 3.49 -3.70
N GLU A 262 26.67 3.59 -4.83
CA GLU A 262 26.53 4.84 -5.59
C GLU A 262 25.74 5.92 -4.82
N ALA A 263 24.64 5.57 -4.15
CA ALA A 263 23.84 6.53 -3.38
C ALA A 263 24.59 7.08 -2.14
N PHE A 264 25.42 6.26 -1.49
CA PHE A 264 26.25 6.71 -0.36
C PHE A 264 27.47 7.54 -0.78
N LEU A 265 27.88 7.50 -2.06
CA LEU A 265 28.96 8.36 -2.57
C LEU A 265 28.54 9.84 -2.70
N PHE A 266 27.24 10.15 -2.67
CA PHE A 266 26.70 11.51 -2.76
C PHE A 266 26.18 12.07 -1.43
N ALA A 267 26.46 11.37 -0.32
CA ALA A 267 26.02 11.75 1.03
C ALA A 267 27.16 12.28 1.92
N GLU A 268 28.29 12.67 1.33
CA GLU A 268 29.36 13.48 1.97
C GLU A 268 29.27 14.95 1.56
#